data_AF-A0A8T6NNP3-F1
#
_entry.id   AF-A0A8T6NNP3-F1
#
_cell.length_a   1.000
_cell.length_b   1.000
_cell.length_c   1.000
_cell.angle_alpha   90.00
_cell.angle_beta   90.00
_cell.angle_gamma   90.00
#
_symmetry.space_group_name_H-M   'P 1'
#
loop_
_entity.id
_entity.type
_entity.pdbx_description
1 polymer ?
#
loop_
_entity_poly.entity_id
_entity_poly.type
_entity_poly.pdbx_seq_one_letter_code
_entity_poly.pdbx_strand_id
1 'polypeptide(L)'
;MTPEEMVAFSGVWGHTIDHRADEETEAEEGRRILRQHYARERNRSLVRRKRSDFAAQNNGRVFCEVCSFEYRSHYPAELGDGFIEIHHLQPLARATARRQTSLSDLLLVCANCHRMIHRTPDVDANLAALRQHFSKPTIADG
;
A
#
# COMPACT_ATOMS: atom_id res chain seq x y z
N MET A 1 5.20 36.68 14.93
CA MET A 1 5.75 35.32 14.98
C MET A 1 7.26 35.46 14.91
N THR A 2 7.98 35.00 15.91
CA THR A 2 9.44 35.21 16.04
C THR A 2 10.20 34.27 15.10
N PRO A 3 11.47 34.58 14.76
CA PRO A 3 12.33 33.66 14.01
C PRO A 3 12.47 32.28 14.67
N GLU A 4 12.42 32.22 16.00
CA GLU A 4 12.43 30.96 16.76
C GLU A 4 11.12 30.17 16.60
N GLU A 5 9.97 30.85 16.53
CA GLU A 5 8.67 30.23 16.26
C GLU A 5 8.59 29.67 14.84
N MET A 6 9.28 30.30 13.87
CA MET A 6 9.36 29.83 12.47
C MET A 6 10.25 28.59 12.32
N VAL A 7 11.36 28.50 13.08
CA VAL A 7 12.26 27.34 13.10
C VAL A 7 11.59 26.14 13.77
N ALA A 8 10.84 26.35 14.86
CA ALA A 8 10.09 25.30 15.52
C ALA A 8 8.98 24.72 14.63
N PHE A 9 8.36 25.53 13.77
CA PHE A 9 7.31 25.10 12.86
C PHE A 9 7.85 24.23 11.70
N SER A 10 9.07 24.49 11.24
CA SER A 10 9.74 23.69 10.18
C SER A 10 10.15 22.28 10.64
N GLY A 11 10.31 22.06 11.95
CA GLY A 11 10.69 20.75 12.51
C GLY A 11 9.55 19.74 12.59
N VAL A 12 8.30 20.18 12.46
CA VAL A 12 7.11 19.32 12.68
C VAL A 12 6.64 18.63 11.39
N TRP A 13 6.88 19.25 10.22
CA TRP A 13 6.61 18.64 8.92
C TRP A 13 7.84 18.77 8.05
N GLY A 14 8.76 17.81 8.20
CA GLY A 14 10.04 17.72 7.50
C GLY A 14 9.93 17.51 5.99
N HIS A 15 9.49 18.55 5.28
CA HIS A 15 9.60 18.69 3.84
C HIS A 15 10.25 20.03 3.50
N THR A 16 11.45 20.26 4.01
CA THR A 16 12.45 20.99 3.23
C THR A 16 12.95 20.02 2.17
N ILE A 17 12.49 20.18 0.93
CA ILE A 17 13.17 19.59 -0.23
C ILE A 17 14.53 20.27 -0.27
N ASP A 18 15.56 19.57 0.19
CA ASP A 18 16.93 20.01 0.01
C ASP A 18 17.27 19.82 -1.47
N HIS A 19 17.57 20.93 -2.15
CA HIS A 19 18.02 20.93 -3.55
C HIS A 19 19.54 20.88 -3.65
N ARG A 20 20.26 20.60 -2.55
CA ARG A 20 21.67 20.25 -2.61
C ARG A 20 21.80 18.82 -3.13
N ALA A 21 22.54 18.65 -4.21
CA ALA A 21 22.95 17.34 -4.68
C ALA A 21 23.84 16.73 -3.60
N ASP A 22 23.36 15.68 -2.94
CA ASP A 22 24.15 14.88 -2.02
C ASP A 22 25.25 14.16 -2.84
N GLU A 23 26.48 14.65 -2.72
CA GLU A 23 27.69 14.00 -3.26
C GLU A 23 28.21 12.86 -2.34
N GLU A 24 27.48 12.53 -1.27
CA GLU A 24 27.80 11.40 -0.39
C GLU A 24 27.22 10.09 -0.94
N THR A 25 28.10 9.18 -1.36
CA THR A 25 27.70 7.88 -1.93
C THR A 25 27.46 6.79 -0.88
N GLU A 26 27.82 7.05 0.38
CA GLU A 26 27.79 6.07 1.47
C GLU A 26 27.36 6.74 2.79
N ALA A 27 26.53 6.05 3.58
CA ALA A 27 26.09 6.50 4.90
C ALA A 27 26.05 5.33 5.89
N GLU A 28 26.31 5.58 7.17
CA GLU A 28 26.22 4.56 8.22
C GLU A 28 24.75 4.26 8.56
N GLU A 29 24.25 3.12 8.07
CA GLU A 29 22.91 2.62 8.37
C GLU A 29 22.94 1.48 9.41
N GLY A 30 21.78 1.16 10.03
CA GLY A 30 21.64 -0.04 10.88
C GLY A 30 21.60 0.21 12.41
N ARG A 31 21.66 1.47 12.85
CA ARG A 31 21.42 1.82 14.27
C ARG A 31 20.06 1.29 14.73
N ARG A 32 20.04 0.50 15.81
CA ARG A 32 18.79 -0.01 16.41
C ARG A 32 18.09 1.12 17.17
N ILE A 33 16.85 1.41 16.78
CA ILE A 33 16.01 2.43 17.41
C ILE A 33 14.73 1.74 17.89
N LEU A 34 14.37 1.90 19.17
CA LEU A 34 13.10 1.40 19.68
C LEU A 34 11.96 2.31 19.20
N ARG A 35 10.99 1.74 18.47
CA ARG A 35 9.77 2.42 18.02
C ARG A 35 8.57 1.71 18.65
N GLN A 36 7.92 2.32 19.64
CA GLN A 36 6.63 1.82 20.13
C GLN A 36 5.54 2.13 19.10
N HIS A 37 4.76 1.12 18.72
CA HIS A 37 3.63 1.27 17.79
C HIS A 37 2.47 0.39 18.23
N TYR A 38 1.30 0.99 18.40
CA TYR A 38 0.04 0.25 18.55
C TYR A 38 -0.37 -0.35 17.21
N ALA A 39 -0.40 -1.67 17.11
CA ALA A 39 -0.97 -2.36 15.96
C ALA A 39 -2.48 -2.54 16.14
N ARG A 40 -3.26 -2.27 15.08
CA ARG A 40 -4.69 -2.64 15.05
C ARG A 40 -4.81 -4.12 14.69
N GLU A 41 -5.62 -4.85 15.45
CA GLU A 41 -5.94 -6.25 15.18
C GLU A 41 -6.63 -6.38 13.81
N ARG A 42 -6.19 -7.35 12.99
CA ARG A 42 -6.77 -7.67 11.69
C ARG A 42 -7.23 -9.12 11.70
N ASN A 43 -8.48 -9.38 11.33
CA ASN A 43 -9.02 -10.74 11.33
C ASN A 43 -8.46 -11.54 10.14
N ARG A 44 -7.51 -12.44 10.42
CA ARG A 44 -6.88 -13.31 9.41
C ARG A 44 -7.87 -14.24 8.69
N SER A 45 -9.02 -14.55 9.30
CA SER A 45 -10.03 -15.40 8.66
C SER A 45 -10.74 -14.67 7.50
N LEU A 46 -10.96 -13.36 7.62
CA LEU A 46 -11.51 -12.54 6.53
C LEU A 46 -10.56 -12.47 5.34
N VAL A 47 -9.27 -12.32 5.60
CA VAL A 47 -8.23 -12.32 4.56
C VAL A 47 -8.24 -13.63 3.77
N ARG A 48 -8.29 -14.77 4.48
CA ARG A 48 -8.35 -16.09 3.84
C ARG A 48 -9.64 -16.26 3.03
N ARG A 49 -10.78 -15.84 3.60
CA ARG A 49 -12.09 -15.93 2.94
C ARG A 49 -12.12 -15.09 1.66
N LYS A 50 -11.70 -13.82 1.70
CA LYS A 50 -11.62 -12.95 0.51
C LYS A 50 -10.81 -13.60 -0.61
N ARG A 51 -9.64 -14.18 -0.31
CA ARG A 51 -8.82 -14.87 -1.31
C ARG A 51 -9.50 -16.11 -1.88
N SER A 52 -10.08 -16.94 -1.02
CA SER A 52 -10.79 -18.15 -1.44
C SER A 52 -11.98 -17.83 -2.35
N ASP A 53 -12.79 -16.84 -1.96
CA ASP A 53 -13.96 -16.42 -2.73
C ASP A 53 -13.55 -15.83 -4.08
N PHE A 54 -12.48 -15.02 -4.10
CA PHE A 54 -11.92 -14.47 -5.33
C PHE A 54 -11.40 -15.59 -6.25
N ALA A 55 -10.63 -16.54 -5.71
CA ALA A 55 -10.12 -17.67 -6.48
C ALA A 55 -11.24 -18.53 -7.06
N ALA A 56 -12.29 -18.82 -6.28
CA ALA A 56 -13.45 -19.57 -6.74
C ALA A 56 -14.15 -18.91 -7.94
N GLN A 57 -14.17 -17.57 -7.97
CA GLN A 57 -14.75 -16.78 -9.06
C GLN A 57 -13.83 -16.64 -10.28
N ASN A 58 -12.53 -16.89 -10.12
CA ASN A 58 -11.51 -16.62 -11.13
C ASN A 58 -10.71 -17.88 -11.51
N ASN A 59 -11.38 -19.03 -11.62
CA ASN A 59 -10.77 -20.32 -12.02
C ASN A 59 -9.54 -20.72 -11.18
N GLY A 60 -9.57 -20.43 -9.88
CA GLY A 60 -8.48 -20.71 -8.94
C GLY A 60 -7.36 -19.68 -8.94
N ARG A 61 -7.46 -18.60 -9.73
CA ARG A 61 -6.43 -17.57 -9.84
C ARG A 61 -6.62 -16.47 -8.82
N VAL A 62 -5.50 -15.90 -8.37
CA VAL A 62 -5.48 -14.77 -7.44
C VAL A 62 -4.53 -13.72 -8.01
N PHE A 63 -5.08 -12.55 -8.31
CA PHE A 63 -4.35 -11.46 -8.94
C PHE A 63 -4.81 -10.10 -8.39
N CYS A 64 -4.03 -9.08 -8.69
CA CYS A 64 -4.33 -7.70 -8.30
C CYS A 64 -5.61 -7.21 -8.97
N GLU A 65 -6.60 -6.77 -8.20
CA GLU A 65 -7.86 -6.20 -8.69
C GLU A 65 -7.68 -4.82 -9.37
N VAL A 66 -6.46 -4.27 -9.39
CA VAL A 66 -6.13 -2.97 -10.00
C VAL A 66 -5.38 -3.13 -11.31
N CYS A 67 -4.29 -3.90 -11.33
CA CYS A 67 -3.42 -4.05 -12.50
C CYS A 67 -3.35 -5.47 -13.07
N SER A 68 -4.16 -6.40 -12.54
CA SER A 68 -4.22 -7.81 -12.96
C SER A 68 -2.93 -8.63 -12.78
N PHE A 69 -1.93 -8.09 -12.05
CA PHE A 69 -0.69 -8.80 -11.74
C PHE A 69 -0.93 -10.06 -10.89
N GLU A 70 -0.38 -11.19 -11.30
CA GLU A 70 -0.50 -12.50 -10.65
C GLU A 70 0.89 -13.01 -10.20
N TYR A 71 1.13 -13.12 -8.89
CA TYR A 71 2.46 -13.52 -8.40
C TYR A 71 2.87 -14.92 -8.87
N ARG A 72 1.92 -15.86 -8.92
CA ARG A 72 2.15 -17.23 -9.39
C ARG A 72 2.70 -17.32 -10.81
N SER A 73 2.39 -16.35 -11.69
CA SER A 73 2.89 -16.36 -13.07
C SER A 73 4.26 -15.70 -13.21
N HIS A 74 4.71 -14.93 -12.21
CA HIS A 74 5.94 -14.13 -12.28
C HIS A 74 7.04 -14.59 -11.31
N TYR A 75 6.73 -15.44 -10.33
CA TYR A 75 7.68 -15.90 -9.30
C TYR A 75 7.65 -17.42 -9.12
N PRO A 76 8.74 -18.03 -8.59
CA PRO A 76 8.74 -19.44 -8.20
C PRO A 76 7.55 -19.80 -7.32
N ALA A 77 7.00 -21.00 -7.50
CA ALA A 77 5.75 -21.42 -6.88
C ALA A 77 5.79 -21.33 -5.35
N GLU A 78 6.93 -21.67 -4.75
CA GLU A 78 7.17 -21.62 -3.30
C GLU A 78 7.12 -20.21 -2.70
N LEU A 79 7.23 -19.16 -3.53
CA LEU A 79 7.15 -17.75 -3.13
C LEU A 79 5.85 -17.08 -3.60
N GLY A 80 5.44 -17.36 -4.85
CA GLY A 80 4.36 -16.65 -5.53
C GLY A 80 2.97 -17.24 -5.34
N ASP A 81 2.86 -18.53 -4.99
CA ASP A 81 1.56 -19.19 -4.92
C ASP A 81 0.71 -18.66 -3.75
N GLY A 82 -0.52 -18.25 -4.07
CA GLY A 82 -1.43 -17.61 -3.12
C GLY A 82 -0.96 -16.26 -2.57
N PHE A 83 0.19 -15.71 -3.00
CA PHE A 83 0.69 -14.43 -2.52
C PHE A 83 -0.05 -13.26 -3.17
N ILE A 84 -0.60 -12.39 -2.33
CA ILE A 84 -1.23 -11.12 -2.70
C ILE A 84 -1.34 -10.27 -1.44
N GLU A 85 -1.40 -8.95 -1.54
CA GLU A 85 -1.67 -8.08 -0.39
C GLU A 85 -3.17 -7.73 -0.30
N ILE A 86 -3.62 -7.32 0.88
CA ILE A 86 -5.00 -6.85 1.09
C ILE A 86 -4.98 -5.40 1.55
N HIS A 87 -5.61 -4.55 0.75
CA HIS A 87 -5.89 -3.17 1.07
C HIS A 87 -7.32 -3.06 1.64
N HIS A 88 -7.49 -2.25 2.70
CA HIS A 88 -8.82 -1.95 3.27
C HIS A 88 -9.31 -0.64 2.67
N LEU A 89 -10.42 -0.66 1.94
CA LEU A 89 -10.98 0.53 1.28
C LEU A 89 -11.42 1.59 2.30
N GLN A 90 -11.87 1.17 3.48
CA GLN A 90 -12.04 2.06 4.62
C GLN A 90 -10.86 1.87 5.58
N PRO A 91 -9.94 2.85 5.70
CA PRO A 91 -8.78 2.71 6.55
C PRO A 91 -9.21 2.52 8.00
N LEU A 92 -8.85 1.37 8.58
CA LEU A 92 -9.07 1.12 10.01
C LEU A 92 -8.42 2.24 10.84
N ALA A 93 -7.28 2.79 10.43
CA ALA A 93 -6.57 3.89 11.11
C ALA A 93 -7.43 5.15 11.36
N ARG A 94 -8.42 5.44 10.51
CA ARG A 94 -9.33 6.59 10.66
C ARG A 94 -10.60 6.25 11.45
N ALA A 95 -10.84 4.98 11.78
CA ALA A 95 -11.98 4.58 12.58
C ALA A 95 -11.76 4.96 14.05
N THR A 96 -12.64 5.82 14.56
CA THR A 96 -12.73 6.26 15.97
C THR A 96 -13.35 5.21 16.90
N ALA A 97 -13.94 4.15 16.34
CA ALA A 97 -14.54 3.03 17.08
C ALA A 97 -14.24 1.69 16.38
N ARG A 98 -14.45 0.57 17.10
CA ARG A 98 -14.46 -0.78 16.50
C ARG A 98 -15.52 -0.82 15.40
N ARG A 99 -15.18 -1.37 14.24
CA ARG A 99 -16.10 -1.52 13.12
C ARG A 99 -16.08 -2.96 12.61
N GLN A 100 -17.21 -3.37 12.06
CA GLN A 100 -17.29 -4.60 11.28
C GLN A 100 -16.68 -4.33 9.89
N THR A 101 -15.90 -5.28 9.38
CA THR A 101 -15.30 -5.23 8.05
C THR A 101 -15.90 -6.37 7.24
N SER A 102 -16.50 -6.04 6.11
CA SER A 102 -17.04 -6.99 5.15
C SER A 102 -16.00 -7.34 4.07
N LEU A 103 -16.27 -8.36 3.25
CA LEU A 103 -15.38 -8.72 2.15
C LEU A 103 -15.33 -7.65 1.05
N SER A 104 -16.41 -6.87 0.88
CA SER A 104 -16.45 -5.73 -0.06
C SER A 104 -15.57 -4.56 0.39
N ASP A 105 -15.20 -4.50 1.67
CA ASP A 105 -14.27 -3.49 2.18
C ASP A 105 -12.80 -3.87 1.94
N LEU A 106 -12.55 -5.05 1.37
CA LEU A 106 -11.22 -5.58 1.10
C LEU A 106 -10.96 -5.62 -0.40
N LEU A 107 -9.77 -5.16 -0.78
CA LEU A 107 -9.25 -5.18 -2.15
C LEU A 107 -7.95 -5.96 -2.19
N LEU A 108 -7.87 -6.96 -3.07
CA LEU A 108 -6.66 -7.70 -3.36
C LEU A 108 -5.76 -6.87 -4.27
N VAL A 109 -4.53 -6.59 -3.83
CA VAL A 109 -3.60 -5.72 -4.55
C VAL A 109 -2.19 -6.32 -4.54
N CYS A 110 -1.40 -6.07 -5.59
CA CYS A 110 0.02 -6.37 -5.56
C CYS A 110 0.79 -5.36 -4.69
N ALA A 111 2.01 -5.70 -4.29
CA ALA A 111 2.87 -4.87 -3.46
C ALA A 111 3.08 -3.46 -4.06
N ASN A 112 3.26 -3.37 -5.37
CA ASN A 112 3.46 -2.10 -6.06
C ASN A 112 2.20 -1.23 -6.01
N CYS A 113 1.03 -1.80 -6.35
CA CYS A 113 -0.24 -1.07 -6.27
C CYS A 113 -0.54 -0.65 -4.82
N HIS A 114 -0.32 -1.53 -3.85
CA HIS A 114 -0.53 -1.20 -2.44
C HIS A 114 0.35 -0.02 -1.99
N ARG A 115 1.62 -0.01 -2.41
CA ARG A 115 2.54 1.11 -2.14
C ARG A 115 2.08 2.39 -2.83
N MET A 116 1.58 2.32 -4.06
CA MET A 116 1.09 3.49 -4.79
C MET A 116 -0.22 4.05 -4.22
N ILE A 117 -1.12 3.18 -3.75
CA ILE A 117 -2.34 3.59 -3.04
C ILE A 117 -2.00 4.44 -1.81
N HIS A 118 -0.95 4.06 -1.07
CA HIS A 118 -0.48 4.79 0.13
C HIS A 118 0.67 5.78 -0.15
N ARG A 119 0.93 6.14 -1.41
CA ARG A 119 2.04 7.04 -1.76
C ARG A 119 1.83 8.45 -1.23
N THR A 120 0.58 8.93 -1.21
CA THR A 120 0.18 10.23 -0.66
C THR A 120 -0.89 10.03 0.43
N PRO A 121 -1.18 11.06 1.25
CA PRO A 121 -2.24 10.98 2.27
C PRO A 121 -3.65 10.75 1.71
N ASP A 122 -3.89 11.08 0.44
CA ASP A 122 -5.16 10.88 -0.24
C ASP A 122 -5.22 9.49 -0.91
N VAL A 123 -5.48 8.50 -0.07
CA VAL A 123 -5.57 7.09 -0.45
C VAL A 123 -6.64 6.84 -1.53
N ASP A 124 -7.78 7.53 -1.44
CA ASP A 124 -8.92 7.32 -2.32
C ASP A 124 -8.63 7.90 -3.72
N ALA A 125 -8.05 9.10 -3.80
CA ALA A 125 -7.63 9.69 -5.06
C ALA A 125 -6.54 8.84 -5.76
N ASN A 126 -5.56 8.32 -5.00
CA ASN A 126 -4.52 7.45 -5.55
C ASN A 126 -5.11 6.16 -6.13
N LEU A 127 -6.02 5.50 -5.41
CA LEU A 127 -6.68 4.29 -5.88
C LEU A 127 -7.51 4.57 -7.15
N ALA A 128 -8.25 5.67 -7.18
CA ALA A 128 -9.02 6.08 -8.36
C ALA A 128 -8.11 6.32 -9.58
N ALA A 129 -7.00 7.03 -9.39
CA ALA A 129 -6.02 7.28 -10.45
C ALA A 129 -5.39 5.98 -10.98
N LEU A 130 -5.02 5.04 -10.10
CA LEU A 130 -4.47 3.74 -10.50
C LEU A 130 -5.49 2.92 -11.30
N ARG A 131 -6.74 2.86 -10.83
CA ARG A 131 -7.81 2.18 -11.58
C ARG A 131 -7.98 2.79 -12.97
N GLN A 132 -8.02 4.12 -13.07
CA GLN A 132 -8.11 4.79 -14.37
C GLN A 132 -6.91 4.47 -15.27
N HIS A 133 -5.69 4.45 -14.71
CA HIS A 133 -4.47 4.15 -15.45
C HIS A 133 -4.50 2.75 -16.07
N PHE A 134 -4.80 1.72 -15.28
CA PHE A 134 -4.81 0.34 -15.74
C PHE A 134 -6.11 -0.07 -16.47
N SER A 135 -7.13 0.80 -16.50
CA SER A 135 -8.34 0.58 -17.31
C SER A 135 -8.15 0.99 -18.78
N LYS A 136 -7.09 1.72 -19.11
CA LYS A 136 -6.79 2.07 -20.51
C LYS A 136 -6.30 0.81 -21.22
N PRO A 137 -6.77 0.50 -22.44
CA PRO A 137 -6.15 -0.56 -23.22
C PRO A 137 -4.67 -0.20 -23.39
N THR A 138 -3.78 -1.08 -22.93
CA THR A 138 -2.36 -1.00 -23.24
C THR A 138 -2.28 -0.91 -24.76
N ILE A 139 -1.81 0.22 -25.29
CA ILE A 139 -1.43 0.30 -26.70
C ILE A 139 -0.39 -0.80 -26.84
N ALA A 140 -0.72 -1.81 -27.66
CA ALA A 140 0.23 -2.86 -28.00
C ALA A 140 1.39 -2.18 -28.72
N ASP A 141 2.50 -1.99 -28.03
CA ASP A 141 3.76 -1.61 -28.65
C ASP A 141 4.17 -2.78 -29.56
N GLY A 142 4.15 -2.51 -30.87
CA GLY A 142 4.56 -3.43 -31.93
C GLY A 142 6.07 -3.48 -32.13
#